data_AF-A0A087FYV1-F1
#
_entry.id   AF-A0A087FYV1-F1
#
_cell.length_a   1.000
_cell.length_b   1.000
_cell.length_c   1.000
_cell.angle_alpha   90.00
_cell.angle_beta   90.00
_cell.angle_gamma   90.00
#
_symmetry.space_group_name_H-M   'P 1'
#
loop_
_entity.id
_entity.type
_entity.pdbx_description
1 polymer ?
#
loop_
_entity_poly.entity_id
_entity_poly.type
_entity_poly.pdbx_seq_one_letter_code
_entity_poly.pdbx_strand_id
1 'polypeptide(L)'
;MAISGSMQKEDDEWRAVLSPEQFRVLRQKGTEYPGTGEYVDFDKEGIYVCIGCKTPLYKSTTKFNAGCGWPAFFDGIPGAITRT
;
A
#
# COMPACT_ATOMS: atom_id res chain seq x y z
N MET A 1 21.57 -8.86 -3.66
CA MET A 1 20.62 -9.31 -2.61
C MET A 1 19.25 -9.39 -3.25
N ALA A 2 18.74 -10.60 -3.50
CA ALA A 2 17.48 -10.79 -4.20
C ALA A 2 16.32 -10.47 -3.24
N ILE A 3 15.52 -9.46 -3.57
CA ILE A 3 14.24 -9.17 -2.94
C ILE A 3 13.26 -10.26 -3.41
N SER A 4 13.01 -11.25 -2.55
CA SER A 4 12.05 -12.34 -2.78
C SER A 4 10.62 -11.79 -2.94
N GLY A 5 10.29 -11.38 -4.15
CA GLY A 5 9.02 -10.76 -4.55
C GLY A 5 7.87 -11.74 -4.79
N SER A 6 7.74 -12.79 -3.99
CA SER A 6 6.48 -13.54 -3.92
C SER A 6 6.34 -14.17 -2.54
N MET A 7 5.73 -13.43 -1.61
CA MET A 7 5.13 -14.07 -0.44
C MET A 7 3.93 -14.88 -0.92
N GLN A 8 4.20 -16.12 -1.33
CA GLN A 8 3.18 -17.10 -1.67
C GLN A 8 2.57 -17.58 -0.35
N LYS A 9 1.55 -16.84 0.08
CA LYS A 9 0.66 -17.20 1.17
C LYS A 9 -0.71 -17.48 0.58
N GLU A 10 -1.35 -18.51 1.11
CA GLU A 10 -2.73 -18.84 0.76
C GLU A 10 -3.68 -17.73 1.22
N ASP A 11 -4.85 -17.64 0.58
CA ASP A 11 -5.82 -16.61 0.92
C ASP A 11 -6.30 -16.71 2.38
N ASP A 12 -6.37 -17.92 2.94
CA ASP A 12 -6.71 -18.14 4.35
C ASP A 12 -5.64 -17.58 5.30
N GLU A 13 -4.36 -17.73 4.98
CA GLU A 13 -3.28 -17.14 5.77
C GLU A 13 -3.35 -15.60 5.72
N TRP A 14 -3.67 -15.03 4.55
CA TRP A 14 -3.85 -13.59 4.42
C TRP A 14 -5.06 -13.08 5.20
N ARG A 15 -6.17 -13.83 5.25
CA ARG A 15 -7.35 -13.47 6.07
C ARG A 15 -7.04 -13.48 7.56
N ALA A 16 -6.07 -14.28 8.01
CA ALA A 16 -5.64 -14.30 9.40
C ALA A 16 -4.69 -13.12 9.74
N VAL A 17 -3.94 -12.62 8.76
CA VAL A 17 -2.93 -11.55 8.96
C VAL A 17 -3.49 -10.16 8.66
N LEU A 18 -4.35 -10.04 7.65
CA LEU A 18 -4.91 -8.78 7.18
C LEU A 18 -6.32 -8.58 7.75
N SER A 19 -6.68 -7.33 8.00
CA SER A 19 -8.07 -6.99 8.23
C SER A 19 -8.93 -7.30 6.99
N PRO A 20 -10.25 -7.50 7.15
CA PRO A 20 -11.14 -7.78 6.02
C PRO A 20 -11.03 -6.76 4.88
N GLU A 21 -10.86 -5.48 5.22
CA GLU A 21 -10.75 -4.40 4.24
C GLU A 21 -9.40 -4.43 3.51
N GLN A 22 -8.29 -4.65 4.23
CA GLN A 22 -6.97 -4.82 3.63
C GLN A 22 -6.91 -6.03 2.70
N PHE A 23 -7.55 -7.14 3.09
CA PHE A 23 -7.66 -8.33 2.25
C PHE A 23 -8.47 -8.04 0.97
N ARG A 24 -9.62 -7.37 1.10
CA ARG A 24 -10.47 -6.95 -0.03
C ARG A 24 -9.68 -6.11 -1.04
N VAL A 25 -8.93 -5.12 -0.56
CA VAL A 25 -8.14 -4.23 -1.42
C VAL A 25 -6.95 -4.97 -2.05
N LEU A 26 -6.11 -5.65 -1.25
CA LEU A 26 -4.88 -6.25 -1.74
C LEU A 26 -5.07 -7.52 -2.58
N ARG A 27 -6.05 -8.37 -2.24
CA ARG A 27 -6.23 -9.70 -2.87
C ARG A 27 -7.42 -9.73 -3.81
N GLN A 28 -8.51 -9.05 -3.46
CA GLN A 28 -9.73 -9.02 -4.29
C GLN A 28 -9.78 -7.84 -5.26
N LYS A 29 -8.69 -7.06 -5.38
CA LYS A 29 -8.61 -5.86 -6.23
C LYS A 29 -9.71 -4.84 -5.94
N GLY A 30 -10.15 -4.76 -4.68
CA GLY A 30 -11.11 -3.76 -4.23
C GLY A 30 -10.49 -2.38 -4.08
N THR A 31 -11.35 -1.37 -3.98
CA THR A 31 -10.94 0.01 -3.67
C THR A 31 -11.66 0.45 -2.39
N GLU A 32 -10.94 1.05 -1.45
CA GLU A 32 -11.52 1.67 -0.25
C GLU A 32 -12.39 2.87 -0.64
N TYR A 33 -13.33 3.29 0.22
CA TYR A 33 -14.13 4.48 -0.04
C TYR A 33 -13.27 5.76 0.00
N PRO A 34 -13.60 6.79 -0.81
CA PRO A 34 -12.87 8.05 -0.78
C PRO A 34 -12.98 8.70 0.60
N GLY A 35 -11.84 9.18 1.12
CA GLY A 35 -11.76 9.89 2.39
C GLY A 35 -11.82 9.01 3.63
N THR A 36 -11.94 7.69 3.49
CA THR A 36 -11.97 6.76 4.65
C THR A 36 -10.62 6.18 5.00
N GLY A 37 -9.62 6.30 4.11
CA GLY A 37 -8.28 5.75 4.34
C GLY A 37 -7.53 6.50 5.43
N GLU A 38 -6.91 5.77 6.36
CA GLU A 38 -6.13 6.34 7.48
C GLU A 38 -5.00 7.27 7.01
N TYR A 39 -4.45 7.00 5.82
CA TYR A 39 -3.31 7.72 5.26
C TYR A 39 -3.69 8.87 4.32
N VAL A 40 -4.97 9.19 4.15
CA VAL A 40 -5.43 10.29 3.30
C VAL A 40 -4.88 11.63 3.84
N ASP A 41 -5.19 11.94 5.10
CA ASP A 41 -4.76 13.17 5.79
C ASP A 41 -3.54 12.94 6.71
N PHE A 42 -2.74 11.92 6.43
CA PHE A 42 -1.54 11.60 7.20
C PHE A 42 -0.30 12.22 6.56
N ASP A 43 0.30 13.19 7.26
CA ASP A 43 1.45 13.96 6.75
C ASP A 43 2.71 13.83 7.62
N LYS A 44 2.81 12.74 8.41
CA LYS A 44 4.03 12.50 9.20
C LYS A 44 5.17 11.99 8.32
N GLU A 45 6.38 12.32 8.71
CA GLU A 45 7.59 11.83 8.05
C GLU A 45 7.74 10.31 8.22
N GLY A 46 8.05 9.62 7.12
CA GLY A 46 8.22 8.17 7.13
C GLY A 46 8.23 7.54 5.74
N ILE A 47 8.08 6.21 5.72
CA ILE A 47 8.06 5.39 4.51
C ILE A 47 6.79 4.56 4.52
N TYR A 48 6.04 4.63 3.42
CA TYR A 48 4.87 3.78 3.19
C TYR A 48 5.35 2.43 2.70
N VAL A 49 5.04 1.40 3.48
CA VAL A 49 5.41 0.01 3.19
C VAL A 49 4.19 -0.79 2.77
N CYS A 50 4.37 -1.77 1.90
CA CYS A 50 3.32 -2.73 1.58
C CYS A 50 2.90 -3.45 2.87
N ILE A 51 1.61 -3.37 3.23
CA ILE A 51 1.15 -4.02 4.48
C ILE A 51 1.31 -5.55 4.43
N GLY A 52 1.26 -6.15 3.23
CA GLY A 52 1.48 -7.56 2.99
C GLY A 52 2.95 -7.98 3.11
N CYS A 53 3.81 -7.52 2.18
CA CYS A 53 5.21 -7.97 2.11
C CYS A 53 6.24 -7.08 2.80
N LYS A 54 5.80 -5.97 3.42
CA LYS A 54 6.65 -4.99 4.12
C LYS A 54 7.69 -4.31 3.24
N THR A 55 7.62 -4.47 1.93
CA THR A 55 8.48 -3.75 0.97
C THR A 55 8.18 -2.25 1.00
N PRO A 56 9.20 -1.38 1.12
CA PRO A 56 9.06 0.06 0.96
C PRO A 56 8.54 0.44 -0.43
N LEU A 57 7.45 1.22 -0.50
CA LEU A 57 6.82 1.65 -1.76
C LEU A 57 6.98 3.15 -2.01
N TYR A 58 6.63 3.99 -1.04
CA TYR A 58 6.63 5.45 -1.19
C TYR A 58 7.27 6.13 0.01
N LYS A 59 7.75 7.36 -0.17
CA LYS A 59 8.26 8.21 0.91
C LYS A 59 7.22 9.27 1.24
N SER A 60 7.13 9.67 2.51
CA SER A 60 6.26 10.79 2.92
C SER A 60 6.59 12.08 2.17
N THR A 61 7.87 12.30 1.83
CA THR A 61 8.33 13.47 1.06
C THR A 61 7.75 13.53 -0.35
N THR A 62 7.27 12.40 -0.89
CA THR A 62 6.66 12.34 -2.23
C THR A 62 5.13 12.36 -2.18
N LYS A 63 4.55 12.39 -0.97
CA LYS A 63 3.11 12.51 -0.76
C LYS A 63 2.67 13.94 -1.02
N PHE A 64 1.51 14.10 -1.65
CA PHE A 64 0.83 15.39 -1.80
C PHE A 64 -0.69 15.21 -1.68
N ASN A 65 -1.39 16.28 -1.30
CA ASN A 65 -2.84 16.26 -1.25
C ASN A 65 -3.42 16.61 -2.64
N ALA A 66 -3.97 15.61 -3.32
CA ALA A 66 -4.62 15.78 -4.62
C ALA A 66 -6.12 16.14 -4.52
N GLY A 67 -6.72 16.13 -3.32
CA GLY A 67 -8.15 16.36 -3.12
C GLY A 67 -9.07 15.28 -3.69
N CYS A 68 -8.52 14.15 -4.14
CA CYS A 68 -9.30 13.06 -4.76
C CYS A 68 -9.92 12.08 -3.76
N GLY A 69 -9.53 12.13 -2.48
CA GLY A 69 -10.00 11.22 -1.42
C GLY A 69 -9.11 10.00 -1.17
N TRP A 70 -7.97 9.87 -1.85
CA TRP A 70 -6.96 8.83 -1.60
C TRP A 70 -5.56 9.44 -1.47
N PRO A 71 -4.63 8.77 -0.76
CA PRO A 71 -3.26 9.24 -0.68
C PRO A 71 -2.61 9.25 -2.08
N ALA A 72 -2.05 10.39 -2.47
CA ALA A 72 -1.40 10.57 -3.76
C ALA A 72 0.11 10.80 -3.59
N PHE A 73 0.89 10.19 -4.48
CA PHE A 73 2.35 10.28 -4.49
C PHE A 73 2.84 10.56 -5.90
N PHE A 74 3.77 11.51 -6.06
CA PHE A 74 4.31 11.85 -7.38
C PHE A 74 5.50 10.96 -7.77
N ASP A 75 6.17 10.35 -6.80
CA ASP A 75 7.31 9.47 -7.00
C ASP A 75 7.30 8.29 -6.04
N GLY A 76 7.79 7.15 -6.51
CA GLY A 76 7.84 5.88 -5.77
C GLY A 76 9.27 5.33 -5.73
N ILE A 77 9.54 4.43 -4.79
CA ILE A 77 10.88 3.86 -4.63
C ILE A 77 11.24 3.06 -5.90
N PRO A 78 12.38 3.36 -6.55
CA PRO A 78 12.78 2.68 -7.78
C PRO A 78 12.83 1.15 -7.61
N GLY A 79 12.16 0.43 -8.50
CA GLY A 79 12.11 -1.04 -8.49
C GLY A 79 11.13 -1.67 -7.49
N ALA A 80 10.44 -0.87 -6.66
CA ALA A 80 9.47 -1.37 -5.70
C ALA A 80 8.07 -1.61 -6.30
N ILE A 81 7.73 -0.89 -7.37
CA ILE A 81 6.41 -0.93 -8.01
C ILE A 81 6.56 -1.42 -9.44
N THR A 82 5.94 -2.55 -9.75
CA THR A 82 5.82 -3.03 -11.13
C THR A 82 4.67 -2.30 -11.81
N ARG A 83 4.96 -1.60 -12.91
CA ARG A 83 3.96 -0.99 -13.77
C ARG A 83 3.77 -1.91 -14.98
N THR A 84 2.64 -2.60 -15.01
CA THR A 84 2.20 -3.44 -16.14
C THR A 84 1.16 -2.70 -16.96
#